data_AF-A0A9D7RSQ0-F1
#
_entry.id   AF-A0A9D7RSQ0-F1
#
_cell.length_a   1.000
_cell.length_b   1.000
_cell.length_c   1.000
_cell.angle_alpha   90.00
_cell.angle_beta   90.00
_cell.angle_gamma   90.00
#
_symmetry.space_group_name_H-M   'P 1'
#
loop_
_entity.id
_entity.type
_entity.pdbx_description
1 polymer ?
#
loop_
_entity_poly.entity_id
_entity_poly.type
_entity_poly.pdbx_seq_one_letter_code
_entity_poly.pdbx_strand_id
1 'polypeptide(L)'
;MFSFFKRLQPDNPVQVELRRLSDLFRDGTSLAIPPEMLENNGRRAIWSIPLRDGGEAFVSAKKNAGINDEMYVVEVDADRFYYHWLRSTLESGGHCVPLQNMPDDYKYHLAEEGFAEGRKNPVPLAEVTAYELYGQDYVSFSNGITRSFWLLAHGAKSFPVEVHGQESAQRLHQLAGVGEEPKTLEHLFAVPAAES
;
A
#
# COMPACT_ATOMS: atom_id res chain seq x y z
N MET A 1 -11.06 -11.20 -26.87
CA MET A 1 -10.52 -12.57 -26.90
C MET A 1 -8.98 -12.60 -26.98
N PHE A 2 -8.34 -11.80 -27.84
CA PHE A 2 -6.86 -11.74 -27.98
C PHE A 2 -6.06 -11.28 -26.73
N SER A 3 -6.58 -10.33 -25.94
CA SER A 3 -5.91 -9.81 -24.72
C SER A 3 -5.85 -10.82 -23.57
N PHE A 4 -6.86 -11.70 -23.46
CA PHE A 4 -6.91 -12.73 -22.42
C PHE A 4 -5.86 -13.83 -22.65
N PHE A 5 -5.70 -14.27 -23.90
CA PHE A 5 -4.67 -15.27 -24.26
C PHE A 5 -3.24 -14.77 -24.04
N LYS A 6 -2.95 -13.48 -24.25
CA LYS A 6 -1.63 -12.90 -23.94
C LYS A 6 -1.32 -12.85 -22.43
N ARG A 7 -2.34 -12.78 -21.55
CA ARG A 7 -2.18 -12.79 -20.09
C ARG A 7 -1.80 -14.16 -19.50
N LEU A 8 -2.05 -15.23 -20.27
CA LEU A 8 -1.77 -16.60 -19.88
C LEU A 8 -0.44 -17.13 -20.45
N GLN A 9 0.29 -16.31 -21.21
CA GLN A 9 1.60 -16.71 -21.72
C GLN A 9 2.65 -16.70 -20.60
N PRO A 10 3.52 -17.74 -20.51
CA PRO A 10 4.56 -17.82 -19.47
C PRO A 10 5.49 -16.60 -19.46
N ASP A 11 5.77 -16.04 -20.63
CA ASP A 11 6.67 -14.89 -20.82
C ASP A 11 5.96 -13.54 -20.66
N ASN A 12 4.69 -13.54 -20.24
CA ASN A 12 4.01 -12.30 -19.88
C ASN A 12 4.74 -11.63 -18.69
N PRO A 13 5.15 -10.36 -18.79
CA PRO A 13 5.87 -9.67 -17.71
C PRO A 13 5.17 -9.70 -16.34
N VAL A 14 3.83 -9.66 -16.33
CA VAL A 14 3.04 -9.78 -15.10
C VAL A 14 3.18 -11.18 -14.48
N GLN A 15 3.12 -12.23 -15.31
CA GLN A 15 3.27 -13.62 -14.84
C GLN A 15 4.68 -13.90 -14.34
N VAL A 16 5.70 -13.34 -15.00
CA VAL A 16 7.10 -13.43 -14.57
C VAL A 16 7.26 -12.79 -13.19
N GLU A 17 6.72 -11.60 -13.00
CA GLU A 17 6.84 -10.87 -11.74
C GLU A 17 6.07 -11.54 -10.59
N LEU A 18 4.87 -12.07 -10.86
CA LEU A 18 4.11 -12.85 -9.87
C LEU A 18 4.85 -14.12 -9.43
N ARG A 19 5.54 -14.80 -10.35
CA ARG A 19 6.38 -15.96 -9.99
C ARG A 19 7.55 -15.54 -9.11
N ARG A 20 8.26 -14.46 -9.47
CA ARG A 20 9.36 -13.91 -8.65
C ARG A 20 8.91 -13.62 -7.22
N LEU A 21 7.75 -12.97 -7.05
CA LEU A 21 7.17 -12.67 -5.74
C LEU A 21 6.74 -13.95 -5.00
N SER A 22 6.13 -14.91 -5.70
CA SER A 22 5.74 -16.19 -5.10
C SER A 22 6.94 -16.97 -4.57
N ASP A 23 8.05 -17.00 -5.30
CA ASP A 23 9.28 -17.66 -4.87
C ASP A 23 9.89 -16.94 -3.66
N LEU A 24 9.92 -15.60 -3.65
CA LEU A 24 10.35 -14.79 -2.50
C LEU A 24 9.57 -15.14 -1.22
N PHE A 25 8.26 -15.40 -1.33
CA PHE A 25 7.44 -15.76 -0.17
C PHE A 25 7.69 -17.19 0.32
N ARG A 26 7.99 -18.14 -0.58
CA ARG A 26 8.31 -19.52 -0.21
C ARG A 26 9.62 -19.63 0.57
N ASP A 27 10.58 -18.77 0.24
CA ASP A 27 11.87 -18.68 0.92
C ASP A 27 11.75 -18.02 2.31
N GLY A 28 10.54 -17.64 2.73
CA GLY A 28 10.26 -17.09 4.07
C GLY A 28 10.91 -15.73 4.33
N THR A 29 11.35 -15.04 3.27
CA THR A 29 12.25 -13.86 3.38
C THR A 29 11.50 -12.54 3.60
N SER A 30 10.25 -12.56 4.10
CA SER A 30 9.59 -11.29 4.44
C SER A 30 10.26 -10.70 5.70
N LEU A 31 11.05 -9.66 5.47
CA LEU A 31 11.73 -8.86 6.50
C LEU A 31 10.99 -7.53 6.74
N ALA A 32 9.76 -7.39 6.22
CA ALA A 32 8.98 -6.19 6.37
C ALA A 32 8.57 -6.03 7.84
N ILE A 33 9.08 -4.97 8.47
CA ILE A 33 8.63 -4.51 9.78
C ILE A 33 7.68 -3.33 9.57
N PRO A 34 6.76 -3.07 10.52
CA PRO A 34 5.95 -1.85 10.52
C PRO A 34 6.77 -0.58 10.30
N PRO A 35 6.28 0.37 9.48
CA PRO A 35 6.93 1.66 9.30
C PRO A 35 6.92 2.47 10.60
N GLU A 36 7.95 3.28 10.84
CA GLU A 36 8.03 4.08 12.06
C GLU A 36 7.04 5.27 11.99
N MET A 37 6.08 5.31 12.92
CA MET A 37 5.22 6.48 13.11
C MET A 37 5.95 7.53 13.95
N LEU A 38 6.44 8.59 13.30
CA LEU A 38 7.23 9.66 13.93
C LEU A 38 6.39 10.67 14.71
N GLU A 39 5.13 10.86 14.31
CA GLU A 39 4.24 11.86 14.90
C GLU A 39 2.81 11.36 14.89
N ASN A 40 2.10 11.61 15.99
CA ASN A 40 0.66 11.56 16.04
C ASN A 40 0.16 12.63 17.03
N ASN A 41 -0.51 13.66 16.51
CA ASN A 41 -0.97 14.81 17.30
C ASN A 41 -2.50 14.85 17.49
N GLY A 42 -3.20 13.74 17.24
CA GLY A 42 -4.66 13.65 17.31
C GLY A 42 -5.41 14.30 16.14
N ARG A 43 -4.69 14.91 15.18
CA ARG A 43 -5.25 15.42 13.91
C ARG A 43 -4.51 14.92 12.68
N ARG A 44 -3.24 14.58 12.85
CA ARG A 44 -2.36 14.08 11.80
C ARG A 44 -1.41 13.05 12.38
N ALA A 45 -1.16 12.00 11.59
CA ALA A 45 -0.09 11.04 11.82
C ALA A 45 0.91 11.10 10.67
N ILE A 46 2.19 10.94 10.96
CA ILE A 46 3.28 10.93 9.97
C ILE A 46 4.15 9.70 10.18
N TRP A 47 4.42 8.97 9.12
CA TRP A 47 5.35 7.83 9.10
C TRP A 47 6.59 8.16 8.29
N SER A 48 7.74 7.62 8.73
CA SER A 48 8.95 7.52 7.91
C SER A 48 9.00 6.16 7.21
N ILE A 49 9.30 6.18 5.92
CA ILE A 49 9.42 5.00 5.07
C ILE A 49 10.86 4.91 4.56
N PRO A 50 11.67 3.98 5.09
CA PRO A 50 13.02 3.75 4.59
C PRO A 50 13.01 3.25 3.14
N LEU A 51 13.91 3.80 2.33
CA LEU A 51 14.06 3.46 0.91
C LEU A 51 15.34 2.66 0.67
N ARG A 52 15.39 1.96 -0.47
CA ARG A 52 16.51 1.07 -0.82
C ARG A 52 17.86 1.78 -0.97
N ASP A 53 17.85 3.04 -1.37
CA ASP A 53 19.05 3.87 -1.54
C ASP A 53 19.55 4.48 -0.22
N GLY A 54 18.90 4.17 0.90
CA GLY A 54 19.18 4.75 2.21
C GLY A 54 18.46 6.08 2.47
N GLY A 55 17.65 6.57 1.53
CA GLY A 55 16.77 7.72 1.72
C GLY A 55 15.53 7.38 2.54
N GLU A 56 14.72 8.40 2.82
CA GLU A 56 13.45 8.28 3.53
C GLU A 56 12.34 9.02 2.78
N ALA A 57 11.17 8.40 2.69
CA ALA A 57 9.94 9.05 2.27
C ALA A 57 9.03 9.30 3.48
N PHE A 58 8.25 10.37 3.44
CA PHE A 58 7.33 10.70 4.52
C PHE A 58 5.89 10.69 4.01
N VAL A 59 5.03 9.94 4.71
CA VAL A 59 3.61 9.82 4.38
C VAL A 59 2.75 10.22 5.57
N SER A 60 1.51 10.65 5.33
CA SER A 60 0.63 11.09 6.41
C SER A 60 -0.84 10.74 6.23
N ALA A 61 -1.51 10.50 7.36
CA ALA A 61 -2.95 10.40 7.49
C ALA A 61 -3.45 11.67 8.19
N LYS A 62 -4.67 12.09 7.86
CA LYS A 62 -5.31 13.26 8.48
C LYS A 62 -6.70 12.88 8.98
N LYS A 63 -7.08 13.45 10.13
CA LYS A 63 -8.43 13.32 10.66
C LYS A 63 -9.41 14.00 9.71
N ASN A 64 -10.37 13.25 9.19
CA ASN A 64 -11.42 13.73 8.30
C ASN A 64 -12.73 13.89 9.07
N ALA A 65 -13.53 14.92 8.77
CA ALA A 65 -14.81 15.08 9.46
C ALA A 65 -15.79 14.00 9.01
N GLY A 66 -16.32 13.20 9.94
CA GLY A 66 -17.50 12.36 9.72
C GLY A 66 -17.29 10.95 9.15
N ILE A 67 -16.05 10.48 8.94
CA ILE A 67 -15.77 9.10 8.47
C ILE A 67 -14.60 8.43 9.19
N ASN A 68 -14.11 8.98 10.31
CA ASN A 68 -12.89 8.47 10.97
C ASN A 68 -13.06 7.09 11.61
N ASP A 69 -14.27 6.74 12.00
CA ASP A 69 -14.67 5.45 12.57
C ASP A 69 -14.88 4.38 11.49
N GLU A 70 -15.03 4.79 10.23
CA GLU A 70 -15.15 3.89 9.07
C GLU A 70 -13.85 3.75 8.27
N MET A 71 -12.92 4.70 8.41
CA MET A 71 -11.61 4.66 7.77
C MET A 71 -10.59 4.01 8.68
N TYR A 72 -9.90 3.00 8.17
CA TYR A 72 -8.85 2.25 8.86
C TYR A 72 -7.48 2.56 8.27
N VAL A 73 -6.44 2.49 9.10
CA VAL A 73 -5.05 2.42 8.64
C VAL A 73 -4.60 0.96 8.71
N VAL A 74 -4.04 0.48 7.60
CA VAL A 74 -3.40 -0.83 7.50
C VAL A 74 -1.96 -0.61 7.07
N GLU A 75 -1.02 -1.07 7.90
CA GLU A 75 0.39 -1.13 7.53
C GLU A 75 0.64 -2.42 6.77
N VAL A 76 1.18 -2.32 5.55
CA VAL A 76 1.34 -3.47 4.64
C VAL A 76 2.81 -3.79 4.37
N ASP A 77 3.13 -5.08 4.26
CA ASP A 77 4.29 -5.61 3.56
C ASP A 77 4.16 -5.24 2.08
N ALA A 78 5.15 -4.50 1.59
CA ALA A 78 5.14 -3.94 0.25
C ALA A 78 5.13 -5.01 -0.85
N ASP A 79 5.86 -6.13 -0.67
CA ASP A 79 5.94 -7.19 -1.67
C ASP A 79 4.63 -8.00 -1.70
N ARG A 80 4.04 -8.32 -0.54
CA ARG A 80 2.73 -9.00 -0.47
C ARG A 80 1.60 -8.13 -1.02
N PHE A 81 1.58 -6.86 -0.64
CA PHE A 81 0.65 -5.87 -1.18
C PHE A 81 0.74 -5.81 -2.71
N TYR A 82 1.96 -5.68 -3.22
CA TYR A 82 2.22 -5.63 -4.65
C TYR A 82 1.78 -6.90 -5.36
N TYR A 83 2.07 -8.08 -4.80
CA TYR A 83 1.63 -9.36 -5.36
C TYR A 83 0.11 -9.43 -5.55
N HIS A 84 -0.67 -9.10 -4.51
CA HIS A 84 -2.12 -9.17 -4.59
C HIS A 84 -2.70 -8.10 -5.53
N TRP A 85 -2.13 -6.90 -5.57
CA TRP A 85 -2.55 -5.86 -6.51
C TRP A 85 -2.22 -6.23 -7.97
N LEU A 86 -1.04 -6.79 -8.22
CA LEU A 86 -0.62 -7.24 -9.54
C LEU A 86 -1.47 -8.42 -10.03
N ARG A 87 -1.77 -9.38 -9.15
CA ARG A 87 -2.65 -10.52 -9.46
C ARG A 87 -4.05 -10.06 -9.85
N SER A 88 -4.59 -9.08 -9.13
CA SER A 88 -5.90 -8.47 -9.42
C SER A 88 -5.98 -7.91 -10.85
N THR A 89 -4.86 -7.47 -11.42
CA THR A 89 -4.80 -6.93 -12.79
C THR A 89 -5.03 -7.99 -13.86
N LEU A 90 -4.62 -9.24 -13.62
CA LEU A 90 -4.87 -10.34 -14.55
C LEU A 90 -6.35 -10.67 -14.65
N GLU A 91 -7.05 -10.62 -13.51
CA GLU A 91 -8.41 -11.15 -13.35
C GLU A 91 -9.49 -10.11 -13.68
N SER A 92 -9.32 -8.86 -13.24
CA SER A 92 -10.32 -7.79 -13.43
C SER A 92 -9.87 -6.64 -14.33
N GLY A 93 -8.64 -6.68 -14.85
CA GLY A 93 -8.09 -5.56 -15.63
C GLY A 93 -7.68 -4.37 -14.76
N GLY A 94 -7.32 -4.63 -13.50
CA GLY A 94 -6.75 -3.65 -12.57
C GLY A 94 -5.58 -2.83 -13.10
N HIS A 95 -5.24 -1.79 -12.37
CA HIS A 95 -4.30 -0.75 -12.82
C HIS A 95 -2.83 -1.02 -12.43
N CYS A 96 -2.48 -2.21 -11.95
CA CYS A 96 -1.11 -2.50 -11.54
C CYS A 96 -0.25 -2.90 -12.74
N VAL A 97 1.05 -2.60 -12.67
CA VAL A 97 2.04 -2.94 -13.70
C VAL A 97 3.26 -3.62 -13.07
N PRO A 98 4.10 -4.33 -13.86
CA PRO A 98 5.41 -4.77 -13.41
C PRO A 98 6.23 -3.61 -12.83
N LEU A 99 7.02 -3.87 -11.79
CA LEU A 99 7.75 -2.85 -11.03
C LEU A 99 8.58 -1.92 -11.92
N GLN A 100 9.25 -2.49 -12.93
CA GLN A 100 10.07 -1.77 -13.90
C GLN A 100 9.28 -0.76 -14.76
N ASN A 101 7.96 -0.91 -14.87
CA ASN A 101 7.08 -0.06 -15.65
C ASN A 101 6.33 0.98 -14.79
N MET A 102 6.45 0.91 -13.46
CA MET A 102 5.83 1.91 -12.57
C MET A 102 6.30 3.35 -12.86
N PRO A 103 7.59 3.61 -13.18
CA PRO A 103 8.04 4.95 -13.56
C PRO A 103 7.42 5.51 -14.86
N ASP A 104 6.83 4.64 -15.69
CA ASP A 104 6.17 5.06 -16.94
C ASP A 104 4.77 5.67 -16.68
N ASP A 105 4.27 5.65 -15.43
CA ASP A 105 2.99 6.28 -15.09
C ASP A 105 3.04 7.79 -15.36
N TYR A 106 2.05 8.31 -16.07
CA TYR A 106 2.06 9.71 -16.52
C TYR A 106 2.07 10.73 -15.37
N LYS A 107 1.69 10.34 -14.14
CA LYS A 107 1.75 11.18 -12.95
C LYS A 107 3.00 10.93 -12.10
N TYR A 108 3.90 10.04 -12.49
CA TYR A 108 5.03 9.62 -11.65
C TYR A 108 5.90 10.81 -11.21
N HIS A 109 6.15 11.76 -12.11
CA HIS A 109 6.86 13.01 -11.79
C HIS A 109 6.17 13.83 -10.68
N LEU A 110 4.84 13.82 -10.58
CA LEU A 110 4.12 14.49 -9.49
C LEU A 110 4.30 13.77 -8.14
N ALA A 111 4.50 12.44 -8.16
CA ALA A 111 4.87 11.71 -6.95
C ALA A 111 6.31 12.03 -6.54
N GLU A 112 7.25 12.13 -7.50
CA GLU A 112 8.62 12.58 -7.23
C GLU A 112 8.64 13.98 -6.58
N GLU A 113 7.93 14.94 -7.18
CA GLU A 113 7.78 16.30 -6.62
C GLU A 113 7.15 16.27 -5.23
N GLY A 114 6.09 15.46 -5.03
CA GLY A 114 5.42 15.34 -3.74
C GLY A 114 6.30 14.75 -2.64
N PHE A 115 7.06 13.70 -2.94
CA PHE A 115 7.96 13.07 -1.98
C PHE A 115 9.21 13.94 -1.70
N ALA A 116 9.65 14.76 -2.66
CA ALA A 116 10.78 15.68 -2.48
C ALA A 116 10.55 16.76 -1.41
N GLU A 117 9.29 17.10 -1.09
CA GLU A 117 8.96 18.02 0.01
C GLU A 117 9.27 17.44 1.41
N GLY A 118 9.44 16.12 1.51
CA GLY A 118 9.83 15.41 2.72
C GLY A 118 8.88 15.63 3.91
N ARG A 119 9.42 15.61 5.13
CA ARG A 119 8.63 15.74 6.39
C ARG A 119 7.88 17.07 6.50
N LYS A 120 8.27 18.12 5.78
CA LYS A 120 7.58 19.42 5.80
C LYS A 120 6.18 19.32 5.19
N ASN A 121 6.02 18.50 4.14
CA ASN A 121 4.73 18.26 3.49
C ASN A 121 4.60 16.79 3.06
N PRO A 122 4.45 15.85 4.01
CA PRO A 122 4.41 14.43 3.69
C PRO A 122 3.18 14.06 2.87
N VAL A 123 3.39 13.12 1.95
CA VAL A 123 2.41 12.69 0.96
C VAL A 123 1.22 12.00 1.67
N PRO A 124 -0.05 12.31 1.33
CA PRO A 124 -1.19 11.61 1.94
C PRO A 124 -1.19 10.12 1.62
N LEU A 125 -1.67 9.29 2.54
CA LEU A 125 -1.83 7.85 2.34
C LEU A 125 -2.66 7.55 1.07
N ALA A 126 -2.42 6.38 0.47
CA ALA A 126 -3.27 5.86 -0.59
C ALA A 126 -4.55 5.28 0.00
N GLU A 127 -5.65 5.36 -0.74
CA GLU A 127 -6.95 4.79 -0.37
C GLU A 127 -7.15 3.49 -1.14
N VAL A 128 -7.18 2.38 -0.41
CA VAL A 128 -7.17 1.01 -0.93
C VAL A 128 -8.46 0.30 -0.54
N THR A 129 -8.90 -0.63 -1.36
CA THR A 129 -9.95 -1.60 -1.02
C THR A 129 -9.44 -3.01 -1.26
N ALA A 130 -9.72 -3.91 -0.32
CA ALA A 130 -9.51 -5.35 -0.48
C ALA A 130 -10.84 -6.09 -0.33
N TYR A 131 -11.11 -7.01 -1.23
CA TYR A 131 -12.35 -7.80 -1.21
C TYR A 131 -12.15 -9.14 -1.87
N GLU A 132 -13.02 -10.09 -1.54
CA GLU A 132 -13.08 -11.38 -2.21
C GLU A 132 -14.23 -11.39 -3.21
N LEU A 133 -13.97 -11.89 -4.41
CA LEU A 133 -15.00 -12.17 -5.40
C LEU A 133 -14.77 -13.55 -6.03
N TYR A 134 -15.74 -14.44 -5.89
CA TYR A 134 -15.67 -15.83 -6.36
C TYR A 134 -14.45 -16.62 -5.85
N GLY A 135 -14.09 -16.44 -4.57
CA GLY A 135 -12.94 -17.12 -3.96
C GLY A 135 -11.57 -16.55 -4.37
N GLN A 136 -11.54 -15.39 -5.03
CA GLN A 136 -10.32 -14.69 -5.41
C GLN A 136 -10.20 -13.36 -4.69
N ASP A 137 -9.02 -13.08 -4.16
CA ASP A 137 -8.65 -11.81 -3.56
C ASP A 137 -8.34 -10.74 -4.60
N TYR A 138 -8.94 -9.57 -4.38
CA TYR A 138 -8.69 -8.36 -5.13
C TYR A 138 -8.17 -7.26 -4.22
N VAL A 139 -7.19 -6.51 -4.72
CA VAL A 139 -6.72 -5.24 -4.16
C VAL A 139 -6.88 -4.18 -5.24
N SER A 140 -7.62 -3.12 -4.93
CA SER A 140 -7.89 -1.98 -5.82
C SER A 140 -7.68 -0.65 -5.09
N PHE A 141 -7.74 0.44 -5.83
CA PHE A 141 -7.50 1.79 -5.33
C PHE A 141 -8.70 2.68 -5.61
N SER A 142 -9.11 3.43 -4.61
CA SER A 142 -9.96 4.62 -4.78
C SER A 142 -9.10 5.85 -5.10
N ASN A 143 -7.89 5.92 -4.54
CA ASN A 143 -6.93 7.00 -4.74
C ASN A 143 -5.50 6.57 -4.41
N GLY A 144 -4.49 7.19 -5.02
CA GLY A 144 -3.09 6.98 -4.62
C GLY A 144 -2.30 5.91 -5.38
N ILE A 145 -2.74 5.50 -6.58
CA ILE A 145 -1.99 4.55 -7.44
C ILE A 145 -0.54 5.00 -7.64
N THR A 146 -0.32 6.22 -8.14
CA THR A 146 1.00 6.71 -8.51
C THR A 146 1.97 6.85 -7.33
N ARG A 147 1.50 7.25 -6.14
CA ARG A 147 2.38 7.36 -4.96
C ARG A 147 2.75 5.99 -4.40
N SER A 148 1.85 5.00 -4.52
CA SER A 148 2.17 3.61 -4.20
C SER A 148 3.16 3.01 -5.20
N PHE A 149 3.03 3.30 -6.49
CA PHE A 149 4.03 2.98 -7.50
C PHE A 149 5.40 3.55 -7.16
N TRP A 150 5.46 4.83 -6.77
CA TRP A 150 6.70 5.48 -6.38
C TRP A 150 7.36 4.78 -5.18
N LEU A 151 6.60 4.47 -4.12
CA LEU A 151 7.11 3.78 -2.93
C LEU A 151 7.68 2.38 -3.29
N LEU A 152 6.93 1.61 -4.09
CA LEU A 152 7.36 0.28 -4.53
C LEU A 152 8.63 0.37 -5.38
N ALA A 153 8.68 1.27 -6.36
CA ALA A 153 9.84 1.46 -7.25
C ALA A 153 11.09 1.92 -6.48
N HIS A 154 10.94 2.66 -5.38
CA HIS A 154 12.03 3.08 -4.49
C HIS A 154 12.38 2.03 -3.41
N GLY A 155 11.71 0.87 -3.45
CA GLY A 155 12.05 -0.28 -2.62
C GLY A 155 11.61 -0.17 -1.17
N ALA A 156 10.55 0.61 -0.89
CA ALA A 156 9.88 0.59 0.40
C ALA A 156 9.55 -0.86 0.80
N LYS A 157 9.82 -1.23 2.05
CA LYS A 157 9.57 -2.58 2.57
C LYS A 157 8.19 -2.73 3.20
N SER A 158 7.68 -1.63 3.73
CA SER A 158 6.33 -1.52 4.26
C SER A 158 5.86 -0.08 4.16
N PHE A 159 4.55 0.13 4.15
CA PHE A 159 3.96 1.47 4.23
C PHE A 159 2.49 1.38 4.69
N PRO A 160 1.95 2.44 5.31
CA PRO A 160 0.54 2.51 5.68
C PRO A 160 -0.33 2.93 4.49
N VAL A 161 -1.56 2.41 4.46
CA VAL A 161 -2.63 2.81 3.55
C VAL A 161 -3.93 3.05 4.32
N GLU A 162 -4.81 3.87 3.77
CA GLU A 162 -6.17 4.05 4.27
C GLU A 162 -7.14 3.08 3.59
N VAL A 163 -8.06 2.50 4.36
CA VAL A 163 -9.04 1.52 3.89
C VAL A 163 -10.41 1.86 4.46
N HIS A 164 -11.42 1.98 3.61
CA HIS A 164 -12.80 2.17 4.06
C HIS A 164 -13.43 0.81 4.42
N GLY A 165 -14.05 0.75 5.60
CA GLY A 165 -14.78 -0.42 6.09
C GLY A 165 -13.90 -1.48 6.76
N GLN A 166 -14.38 -1.99 7.89
CA GLN A 166 -13.67 -2.98 8.71
C GLN A 166 -13.36 -4.27 7.96
N GLU A 167 -14.31 -4.80 7.18
CA GLU A 167 -14.13 -6.06 6.43
C GLU A 167 -12.99 -5.95 5.42
N SER A 168 -12.96 -4.85 4.64
CA SER A 168 -11.89 -4.59 3.68
C SER A 168 -10.54 -4.39 4.38
N ALA A 169 -10.52 -3.69 5.52
CA ALA A 169 -9.29 -3.48 6.30
C ALA A 169 -8.72 -4.79 6.86
N GLN A 170 -9.58 -5.64 7.43
CA GLN A 170 -9.22 -6.97 7.93
C GLN A 170 -8.73 -7.86 6.79
N ARG A 171 -9.41 -7.85 5.63
CA ARG A 171 -8.96 -8.64 4.48
C ARG A 171 -7.60 -8.18 3.98
N LEU A 172 -7.36 -6.87 3.86
CA LEU A 172 -6.06 -6.36 3.44
C LEU A 172 -4.96 -6.76 4.43
N HIS A 173 -5.24 -6.69 5.74
CA HIS A 173 -4.30 -7.12 6.76
C HIS A 173 -3.99 -8.62 6.69
N GLN A 174 -4.97 -9.47 6.40
CA GLN A 174 -4.74 -10.91 6.18
C GLN A 174 -3.84 -11.19 4.97
N LEU A 175 -3.99 -10.41 3.90
CA LEU A 175 -3.24 -10.61 2.66
C LEU A 175 -1.81 -10.06 2.74
N ALA A 176 -1.64 -8.88 3.34
CA ALA A 176 -0.41 -8.12 3.26
C ALA A 176 -0.07 -7.36 4.55
N GLY A 177 -0.81 -7.51 5.64
CA GLY A 177 -0.58 -6.78 6.88
C GLY A 177 0.78 -7.07 7.53
N VAL A 178 1.34 -6.05 8.16
CA VAL A 178 2.48 -6.16 9.09
C VAL A 178 2.15 -5.45 10.40
N GLY A 179 2.67 -5.98 11.50
CA GLY A 179 2.47 -5.37 12.82
C GLY A 179 1.09 -5.65 13.42
N GLU A 180 0.44 -4.60 13.91
CA GLU A 180 -0.82 -4.70 14.65
C GLU A 180 -2.03 -4.76 13.71
N GLU A 181 -3.15 -5.24 14.27
CA GLU A 181 -4.45 -5.27 13.60
C GLU A 181 -4.89 -3.86 13.13
N PRO A 182 -5.74 -3.77 12.07
CA PRO A 182 -6.21 -2.50 11.56
C PRO A 182 -6.87 -1.61 12.62
N LYS A 183 -6.50 -0.34 12.64
CA LYS A 183 -7.06 0.68 13.54
C LYS A 183 -7.88 1.68 12.76
N THR A 184 -9.03 2.08 13.30
CA THR A 184 -9.76 3.24 12.75
C THR A 184 -8.92 4.52 12.89
N LEU A 185 -9.14 5.50 12.03
CA LEU A 185 -8.55 6.84 12.20
C LEU A 185 -9.01 7.47 13.52
N GLU A 186 -10.22 7.18 13.99
CA GLU A 186 -10.68 7.63 15.30
C GLU A 186 -9.79 7.09 16.41
N HIS A 187 -9.53 5.77 16.43
CA HIS A 187 -8.67 5.15 17.41
C HIS A 187 -7.22 5.60 17.26
N LEU A 188 -6.72 5.70 16.02
CA LEU A 188 -5.37 6.19 15.74
C LEU A 188 -5.17 7.59 16.34
N PHE A 189 -6.14 8.48 16.17
CA PHE A 189 -6.06 9.85 16.67
C PHE A 189 -6.58 10.05 18.09
N ALA A 190 -6.90 8.96 18.81
CA ALA A 190 -7.21 9.05 20.23
C ALA A 190 -5.94 9.48 20.97
N VAL A 191 -5.99 10.62 21.64
CA VAL A 191 -4.91 11.02 22.55
C VAL A 191 -4.98 10.06 23.75
N PRO A 192 -3.87 9.41 24.16
CA PRO A 192 -3.87 8.65 25.39
C PRO A 192 -4.35 9.56 26.51
N ALA A 193 -5.33 9.11 27.31
CA ALA A 193 -5.69 9.83 28.52
C ALA A 193 -4.39 10.03 29.31
N ALA A 194 -4.07 11.29 29.66
CA ALA A 194 -2.95 11.56 30.54
C ALA A 194 -3.14 10.69 31.79
N GLU A 195 -2.20 9.80 32.07
CA GLU A 195 -2.17 9.05 33.31
C GLU A 195 -2.15 10.08 34.44
N SER A 196 -3.29 10.22 35.12
CA SER A 196 -3.51 11.13 36.24
C SER A 196 -2.95 10.56 37.53
#